data_AF-A0A392V2X4-F1
#
_entry.id   AF-A0A392V2X4-F1
#
_cell.length_a   1.000
_cell.length_b   1.000
_cell.length_c   1.000
_cell.angle_alpha   90.00
_cell.angle_beta   90.00
_cell.angle_gamma   90.00
#
_symmetry.space_group_name_H-M   'P 1'
#
loop_
_entity.id
_entity.type
_entity.pdbx_description
1 polymer ?
#
loop_
_entity_poly.entity_id
_entity_poly.type
_entity_poly.pdbx_seq_one_letter_code
_entity_poly.pdbx_strand_id
1 'polypeptide(L)' 'ELNDTMLETASSQFHNAVAQICALNAGMELNIEGLDEEKEVRNGQVVSPQDED' A
#
# COMPACT_ATOMS: atom_id res chain seq x y z
N GLU A 1 7.36 -21.62 8.05
CA GLU A 1 8.42 -20.90 8.80
C GLU A 1 9.17 -19.89 7.93
N LEU A 2 10.07 -20.29 7.01
CA LEU A 2 10.82 -19.30 6.18
C LEU A 2 9.90 -18.36 5.39
N ASN A 3 8.85 -18.90 4.76
CA ASN A 3 7.87 -18.09 4.03
C ASN A 3 7.09 -17.14 4.94
N ASP A 4 6.78 -17.56 6.17
CA ASP A 4 6.02 -16.74 7.13
C ASP A 4 6.88 -15.58 7.64
N THR A 5 8.17 -15.82 7.91
CA THR A 5 9.13 -14.78 8.27
C THR A 5 9.38 -13.80 7.13
N MET A 6 9.46 -14.27 5.89
CA MET A 6 9.60 -13.40 4.72
C MET A 6 8.35 -12.53 4.53
N LEU A 7 7.15 -13.11 4.72
CA LEU A 7 5.89 -12.38 4.63
C LEU A 7 5.79 -11.29 5.72
N GLU A 8 6.12 -11.61 6.97
CA GLU A 8 6.11 -10.65 8.07
C GLU A 8 7.13 -9.52 7.84
N THR A 9 8.32 -9.86 7.35
CA THR A 9 9.35 -8.86 7.01
C THR A 9 8.89 -7.94 5.90
N ALA A 10 8.32 -8.49 4.81
CA ALA A 10 7.81 -7.70 3.70
C ALA A 10 6.66 -6.79 4.13
N SER A 11 5.73 -7.31 4.94
CA SER A 11 4.63 -6.53 5.51
C SER A 11 5.15 -5.38 6.38
N SER A 12 6.11 -5.64 7.27
CA SER A 12 6.71 -4.61 8.11
C SER A 12 7.41 -3.52 7.27
N GLN A 13 8.15 -3.91 6.23
CA GLN A 13 8.81 -2.97 5.32
C GLN A 13 7.82 -2.09 4.56
N PHE A 14 6.71 -2.68 4.08
CA PHE A 14 5.64 -1.93 3.42
C PHE A 14 5.07 -0.85 4.34
N HIS A 15 4.67 -1.21 5.57
CA HIS A 15 4.14 -0.25 6.55
C HIS A 15 5.16 0.83 6.90
N ASN A 16 6.44 0.47 7.01
CA ASN A 16 7.50 1.43 7.26
C ASN A 16 7.66 2.44 6.12
N ALA A 17 7.62 1.98 4.87
CA ALA A 17 7.67 2.86 3.69
C ALA A 17 6.46 3.81 3.64
N VAL A 18 5.24 3.30 3.89
CA VAL A 18 4.02 4.12 3.98
C VAL A 18 4.17 5.20 5.06
N ALA A 19 4.65 4.84 6.25
CA ALA A 19 4.87 5.81 7.33
C ALA A 19 5.88 6.90 6.95
N GLN A 20 6.98 6.55 6.25
CA GLN A 20 7.95 7.52 5.77
C GLN A 20 7.34 8.47 4.73
N ILE A 21 6.54 7.97 3.79
CA ILE A 21 5.85 8.78 2.79
C ILE A 21 4.90 9.76 3.48
N CYS A 22 4.10 9.30 4.46
CA CYS A 22 3.21 10.17 5.23
C CYS A 22 3.99 11.26 5.98
N ALA A 23 5.11 10.91 6.60
CA ALA A 23 5.93 11.86 7.36
C ALA A 23 6.58 12.93 6.45
N LEU A 24 7.05 12.54 5.26
CA LEU A 24 7.68 13.45 4.30
C LEU A 24 6.68 14.37 3.60
N ASN A 25 5.42 13.95 3.50
CA ASN A 25 4.33 14.74 2.91
C ASN A 25 3.40 15.34 3.98
N ALA A 26 3.98 15.74 5.13
CA ALA A 26 3.23 16.36 6.21
C ALA A 26 2.45 17.60 5.70
N GLY A 27 1.14 17.62 5.90
CA GLY A 27 0.25 18.69 5.45
C GLY A 27 -0.48 18.41 4.13
N MET A 28 -0.24 17.26 3.49
CA MET A 28 -1.04 16.76 2.38
C MET A 28 -1.98 15.64 2.85
N GLU A 29 -3.20 15.61 2.32
CA GLU A 29 -4.12 14.49 2.51
C GLU A 29 -3.76 13.39 1.50
N LEU A 30 -2.99 12.40 1.96
CA LEU A 30 -2.67 11.23 1.16
C LEU A 30 -3.82 10.23 1.24
N ASN A 31 -4.20 9.67 0.09
CA ASN A 31 -5.11 8.54 0.07
C ASN A 31 -4.35 7.28 0.55
N ILE A 32 -4.73 6.78 1.72
CA ILE A 32 -4.19 5.55 2.33
C ILE A 32 -5.25 4.44 2.43
N GLU A 33 -6.42 4.65 1.83
CA GLU A 33 -7.51 3.68 1.86
C GLU A 33 -7.18 2.45 1.00
N GLY A 34 -7.36 1.26 1.57
CA GLY A 34 -7.17 0.00 0.86
C GLY A 34 -5.72 -0.34 0.52
N LEU A 35 -4.74 0.19 1.25
CA LEU A 35 -3.32 -0.20 1.12
C LEU A 35 -3.05 -1.65 1.56
N ASP A 36 -4.00 -2.27 2.25
CA ASP A 36 -4.04 -3.68 2.65
C ASP A 36 -4.67 -4.60 1.58
N GLU A 37 -5.15 -4.03 0.48
CA GLU A 37 -5.80 -4.72 -0.63
C GLU A 37 -5.04 -4.51 -1.95
N GLU A 38 -5.35 -5.32 -2.95
CA GLU A 38 -4.93 -5.03 -4.31
C GLU A 38 -5.69 -3.81 -4.84
N LYS A 39 -4.94 -2.81 -5.29
CA LYS A 39 -5.46 -1.59 -5.92
C LYS A 39 -4.67 -1.32 -7.20
N GLU A 40 -5.31 -0.60 -8.11
CA GLU A 40 -4.68 -0.10 -9.33
C GLU A 40 -4.84 1.41 -9.45
N VAL A 41 -3.94 2.05 -10.20
CA VAL A 41 -4.03 3.48 -10.49
C VAL A 41 -4.60 3.66 -11.89
N ARG A 42 -5.81 4.21 -11.97
CA ARG A 42 -6.54 4.47 -13.21
C ARG A 42 -6.92 5.93 -13.27
N ASN A 43 -6.50 6.64 -14.32
CA ASN A 43 -6.75 8.09 -14.48
C ASN A 43 -6.30 8.93 -13.28
N GLY A 44 -5.22 8.53 -12.59
CA GLY A 44 -4.72 9.21 -11.40
C GLY A 44 -5.54 8.95 -10.12
N GLN A 45 -6.51 8.04 -10.15
CA GLN A 45 -7.28 7.59 -9.00
C GLN A 45 -6.90 6.17 -8.62
N VAL A 46 -6.82 5.90 -7.32
CA VAL A 46 -6.69 4.54 -6.78
C VAL A 46 -8.07 3.89 -6.83
N VAL A 47 -8.19 2.77 -7.52
CA VAL A 47 -9.45 2.02 -7.68
C VAL A 47 -9.20 0.53 -7.42
N SER A 48 -10.26 -0.20 -7.07
CA SER A 48 -10.18 -1.66 -7.04
C SER A 48 -9.99 -2.20 -8.46
N PRO A 49 -9.18 -3.26 -8.65
CA PRO A 49 -9.06 -3.95 -9.93
C PRO A 49 -10.43 -4.37 -10.44
N GLN A 50 -10.62 -4.32 -11.75
CA GLN A 50 -11.77 -4.98 -12.37
C GLN A 50 -11.45 -6.45 -12.55
N ASP A 51 -12.41 -7.32 -12.24
CA ASP A 51 -12.28 -8.74 -12.58
C ASP A 51 -12.05 -8.86 -14.10
N GLU A 52 -11.02 -9.62 -14.49
CA GLU A 52 -10.84 -10.00 -15.88
C GLU A 52 -11.91 -11.05 -16.21
N ASP A 53 -12.83 -10.73 -17.14
CA ASP A 53 -13.86 -11.66 -17.65
C ASP A 53 -13.24 -12.96 -18.24
#